data_AF-A0A1B6E4W9-F1
#
_entry.id   AF-A0A1B6E4W9-F1
#
_cell.length_a   1.000
_cell.length_b   1.000
_cell.length_c   1.000
_cell.angle_alpha   90.00
_cell.angle_beta   90.00
_cell.angle_gamma   90.00
#
_symmetry.space_group_name_H-M   'P 1'
#
loop_
_entity.id
_entity.type
_entity.pdbx_description
1 polymer ?
#
loop_
_entity_poly.entity_id
_entity_poly.type
_entity_poly.pdbx_seq_one_letter_code
_entity_poly.pdbx_strand_id
1 'polypeptide(L)'
;QQVVAPEVRVGDETCAILDWQMVTYSRPTNDIALLLVSSLPTELRRNHTESLLDSYWEALTAFALRLQVDIQSQLDYDRQRLSRDFRRSLLLALLLCIGSVDVALGDPLTEQRLLDVLQDLHKDGILTMDVLDQ
;
A
#
# COMPACT_ATOMS: atom_id res chain seq x y z
N GLN A 1 -12.45 -25.75 -7.00
CA GLN A 1 -12.84 -24.94 -5.83
C GLN A 1 -12.97 -23.51 -6.31
N GLN A 2 -14.19 -22.95 -6.29
CA GLN A 2 -14.39 -21.54 -6.64
C GLN A 2 -13.84 -20.71 -5.48
N VAL A 3 -12.77 -19.95 -5.72
CA VAL A 3 -12.27 -18.98 -4.75
C VAL A 3 -13.27 -17.83 -4.75
N VAL A 4 -14.20 -17.85 -3.79
CA VAL A 4 -15.10 -16.72 -3.57
C VAL A 4 -14.26 -15.62 -2.93
N ALA A 5 -14.25 -14.44 -3.55
CA ALA A 5 -13.57 -13.29 -2.99
C ALA A 5 -14.15 -13.00 -1.60
N PRO A 6 -13.31 -12.80 -0.57
CA PRO A 6 -13.79 -12.40 0.74
C PRO A 6 -14.52 -11.07 0.63
N GLU A 7 -15.79 -11.07 1.04
CA GLU A 7 -16.67 -9.90 1.03
C GLU A 7 -16.67 -9.28 2.43
N VAL A 8 -16.38 -7.98 2.52
CA VAL A 8 -16.43 -7.21 3.77
C VAL A 8 -17.61 -6.25 3.70
N ARG A 9 -18.46 -6.28 4.73
CA ARG A 9 -19.60 -5.35 4.86
C ARG A 9 -19.18 -4.15 5.70
N VAL A 10 -19.36 -2.95 5.18
CA VAL A 10 -19.15 -1.68 5.90
C VAL A 10 -20.48 -0.92 5.86
N GLY A 11 -21.27 -1.03 6.93
CA GLY A 11 -22.66 -0.55 6.90
C GLY A 11 -23.54 -1.33 5.92
N ASP A 12 -24.29 -0.63 5.07
CA ASP A 12 -25.11 -1.23 4.00
C ASP A 12 -24.29 -1.52 2.71
N GLU A 13 -23.05 -1.07 2.64
CA GLU A 13 -22.19 -1.22 1.46
C GLU A 13 -21.34 -2.50 1.56
N THR A 14 -21.17 -3.18 0.43
CA THR A 14 -20.31 -4.35 0.29
C THR A 14 -19.07 -3.99 -0.53
N CYS A 15 -17.91 -4.34 0.00
CA CYS A 15 -16.63 -4.18 -0.68
C CYS A 15 -15.98 -5.54 -0.84
N ALA A 16 -15.47 -5.82 -2.04
CA ALA A 16 -14.79 -7.07 -2.37
C ALA A 16 -13.54 -6.79 -3.21
N ILE A 17 -12.46 -7.53 -2.92
CA ILE A 17 -11.24 -7.52 -3.73
C ILE A 17 -11.41 -8.51 -4.88
N LEU A 18 -11.26 -8.01 -6.10
CA LEU A 18 -11.35 -8.81 -7.33
C LEU A 18 -9.96 -9.05 -7.92
N ASP A 19 -9.89 -9.82 -9.01
CA ASP A 19 -8.68 -9.89 -9.85
C ASP A 19 -7.42 -10.46 -9.15
N TRP A 20 -7.56 -11.67 -8.61
CA TRP A 20 -6.53 -12.39 -7.85
C TRP A 20 -5.37 -12.92 -8.71
N GLN A 21 -5.37 -12.73 -10.03
CA GLN A 21 -4.33 -13.28 -10.92
C GLN A 21 -2.91 -12.76 -10.67
N MET A 22 -2.78 -11.63 -9.97
CA MET A 22 -1.49 -11.00 -9.64
C MET A 22 -1.04 -11.26 -8.19
N VAL A 23 -1.75 -12.10 -7.44
CA VAL A 23 -1.45 -12.36 -6.03
C VAL A 23 -0.12 -13.10 -5.91
N THR A 24 0.78 -12.54 -5.11
CA THR A 24 2.09 -13.10 -4.83
C THR A 24 2.47 -12.90 -3.36
N TYR A 25 3.29 -13.80 -2.82
CA TYR A 25 3.91 -13.56 -1.52
C TYR A 25 4.87 -12.38 -1.63
N SER A 26 4.59 -11.33 -0.88
CA SER A 26 5.43 -10.14 -0.82
C SER A 26 5.24 -9.43 0.53
N ARG A 27 5.80 -8.23 0.69
CA ARG A 27 5.53 -7.42 1.89
C ARG A 27 4.07 -6.98 1.87
N PRO A 28 3.34 -7.08 3.01
CA PRO A 28 1.93 -6.66 3.08
C PRO A 28 1.72 -5.18 2.69
N THR A 29 2.74 -4.35 2.88
CA THR A 29 2.73 -2.93 2.55
C THR A 29 2.77 -2.64 1.06
N ASN A 30 3.14 -3.61 0.21
CA ASN A 30 3.18 -3.44 -1.24
C ASN A 30 1.78 -3.18 -1.81
N ASP A 31 0.78 -3.94 -1.36
CA ASP A 31 -0.59 -3.80 -1.83
C ASP A 31 -1.19 -2.46 -1.42
N ILE A 32 -0.91 -2.01 -0.20
CA ILE A 32 -1.34 -0.70 0.31
C ILE A 32 -0.68 0.43 -0.49
N ALA A 33 0.64 0.35 -0.70
CA ALA A 33 1.37 1.36 -1.46
C ALA A 33 0.85 1.45 -2.89
N LEU A 34 0.62 0.30 -3.54
CA LEU A 34 0.07 0.26 -4.90
C LEU A 34 -1.32 0.90 -4.96
N LEU A 35 -2.24 0.49 -4.07
CA LEU A 35 -3.59 1.07 -3.98
C LEU A 35 -3.57 2.59 -3.82
N LEU A 36 -2.75 3.10 -2.88
CA LEU A 36 -2.67 4.53 -2.59
C LEU A 36 -2.08 5.35 -3.74
N VAL A 37 -1.07 4.81 -4.42
CA VAL A 37 -0.37 5.51 -5.51
C VAL A 37 -1.17 5.44 -6.81
N SER A 38 -1.78 4.29 -7.14
CA SER A 38 -2.47 4.10 -8.42
C SER A 38 -3.89 4.68 -8.43
N SER A 39 -4.59 4.68 -7.29
CA SER A 39 -6.05 4.81 -7.29
C SER A 39 -6.56 6.04 -6.53
N LEU A 40 -5.76 6.68 -5.69
CA LEU A 40 -6.22 7.83 -4.89
C LEU A 40 -5.70 9.18 -5.41
N PRO A 41 -6.49 10.25 -5.26
CA PRO A 41 -6.01 11.62 -5.42
C PRO A 41 -4.91 11.95 -4.39
N THR A 42 -3.97 12.82 -4.79
CA THR A 42 -2.85 13.27 -3.97
C THR A 42 -3.26 13.79 -2.60
N GLU A 43 -4.29 14.63 -2.53
CA GLU A 43 -4.75 15.23 -1.26
C GLU A 43 -5.27 14.17 -0.28
N LEU A 44 -6.07 13.22 -0.78
CA LEU A 44 -6.64 12.16 0.04
C LEU A 44 -5.53 11.25 0.60
N ARG A 45 -4.54 10.91 -0.25
CA ARG A 45 -3.36 10.14 0.16
C ARG A 45 -2.62 10.86 1.30
N ARG A 46 -2.27 12.14 1.13
CA ARG A 46 -1.52 12.90 2.14
C ARG A 46 -2.26 13.00 3.48
N ASN A 47 -3.59 13.14 3.45
CA ASN A 47 -4.38 13.36 4.66
C ASN A 47 -4.73 12.08 5.42
N HIS A 48 -4.77 10.91 4.75
CA HIS A 48 -5.33 9.69 5.34
C HIS A 48 -4.38 8.49 5.36
N THR A 49 -3.17 8.58 4.81
CA THR A 49 -2.24 7.43 4.76
C THR A 49 -1.93 6.86 6.15
N GLU A 50 -1.58 7.69 7.13
CA GLU A 50 -1.23 7.18 8.47
C GLU A 50 -2.43 6.52 9.18
N SER A 51 -3.61 7.11 9.09
CA SER A 51 -4.84 6.52 9.65
C SER A 51 -5.22 5.20 8.97
N LEU A 52 -4.95 5.07 7.66
CA LEU A 52 -5.13 3.81 6.96
C LEU A 52 -4.12 2.77 7.44
N LEU A 53 -2.85 3.13 7.63
CA LEU A 53 -1.82 2.22 8.13
C LEU A 53 -2.10 1.76 9.56
N ASP A 54 -2.67 2.63 10.41
CA ASP A 54 -3.12 2.26 11.76
C ASP A 54 -4.25 1.23 11.69
N SER A 55 -5.30 1.52 10.92
CA SER A 55 -6.42 0.58 10.71
C SER A 55 -5.95 -0.76 10.12
N TYR A 56 -5.01 -0.71 9.17
CA TYR A 56 -4.44 -1.91 8.56
C TYR A 56 -3.65 -2.73 9.58
N TRP A 57 -2.83 -2.08 10.40
CA TRP A 57 -2.05 -2.73 11.44
C TRP A 57 -2.93 -3.43 12.48
N GLU A 58 -3.99 -2.76 12.92
CA GLU A 58 -4.98 -3.33 13.84
C GLU A 58 -5.65 -4.56 13.22
N ALA A 59 -6.09 -4.48 11.96
CA ALA A 59 -6.72 -5.60 11.27
C ALA A 59 -5.74 -6.78 11.07
N LEU A 60 -4.51 -6.49 10.66
CA LEU A 60 -3.45 -7.48 10.43
C LEU A 60 -3.12 -8.24 11.74
N THR A 61 -2.88 -7.51 12.83
CA THR A 61 -2.53 -8.10 14.12
C THR A 61 -3.70 -8.88 14.72
N ALA A 62 -4.92 -8.35 14.65
CA ALA A 62 -6.11 -9.06 15.10
C ALA A 62 -6.35 -10.37 14.31
N PHE A 63 -6.15 -10.34 12.99
CA PHE A 63 -6.27 -11.53 12.15
C PHE A 63 -5.18 -12.57 12.45
N ALA A 64 -3.92 -12.14 12.57
CA ALA A 64 -2.81 -13.04 12.91
C ALA A 64 -3.00 -13.67 14.30
N LEU A 65 -3.50 -12.92 15.28
CA LEU A 65 -3.77 -13.44 16.62
C LEU A 65 -4.85 -14.54 16.59
N ARG A 66 -5.86 -14.42 15.72
CA ARG A 66 -6.86 -15.50 15.51
C ARG A 66 -6.22 -16.77 14.95
N LEU A 67 -5.12 -16.65 14.22
CA LEU A 67 -4.29 -17.76 13.75
C LEU A 67 -3.23 -18.21 14.78
N GLN A 68 -3.31 -17.73 16.03
CA GLN A 68 -2.36 -17.99 17.11
C GLN A 68 -0.94 -17.47 16.84
N VAL A 69 -0.81 -16.47 15.98
CA VAL A 69 0.44 -15.78 15.69
C VAL A 69 0.38 -14.37 16.25
N ASP A 70 1.21 -14.09 17.26
CA ASP A 70 1.44 -12.73 17.74
C ASP A 70 2.62 -12.12 16.99
N ILE A 71 2.31 -11.23 16.05
CA ILE A 71 3.31 -10.59 15.18
C ILE A 71 4.35 -9.82 16.00
N GLN A 72 3.95 -9.14 17.08
CA GLN A 72 4.86 -8.29 17.83
C GLN A 72 5.84 -9.14 18.64
N SER A 73 5.35 -10.10 19.41
CA SER A 73 6.20 -10.89 20.29
C SER A 73 6.98 -12.00 19.56
N GLN A 74 6.40 -12.60 18.53
CA GLN A 74 7.02 -13.75 17.85
C GLN A 74 7.91 -13.34 16.67
N LEU A 75 7.60 -12.22 15.99
CA LEU A 75 8.30 -11.79 14.78
C LEU A 75 9.09 -10.49 14.95
N ASP A 76 9.06 -9.88 16.14
CA ASP A 76 9.71 -8.59 16.44
C ASP A 76 9.34 -7.52 15.39
N TYR A 77 8.05 -7.48 15.04
CA TYR A 77 7.52 -6.61 14.01
C TYR A 77 6.42 -5.75 14.62
N ASP A 78 6.63 -4.44 14.61
CA ASP A 78 5.73 -3.47 15.20
C ASP A 78 5.17 -2.48 14.16
N ARG A 79 4.31 -1.59 14.63
CA ARG A 79 3.67 -0.56 13.80
C ARG A 79 4.70 0.39 13.16
N GLN A 80 5.83 0.65 13.82
CA GLN A 80 6.88 1.51 13.26
C GLN A 80 7.61 0.82 12.10
N ARG A 81 7.89 -0.48 12.25
CA ARG A 81 8.47 -1.31 11.20
C ARG A 81 7.55 -1.40 9.99
N LEU A 82 6.23 -1.48 10.20
CA LEU A 82 5.23 -1.36 9.13
C LEU A 82 5.36 -0.03 8.36
N SER A 83 5.45 1.12 9.05
CA SER A 83 5.64 2.42 8.37
C SER A 83 6.94 2.46 7.56
N ARG A 84 8.03 1.89 8.08
CA ARG A 84 9.31 1.84 7.36
C ARG A 84 9.21 0.97 6.10
N ASP A 85 8.60 -0.20 6.21
CA ASP A 85 8.39 -1.09 5.08
C ASP A 85 7.43 -0.49 4.05
N PHE A 86 6.41 0.25 4.50
CA PHE A 86 5.53 1.02 3.63
C PHE A 86 6.28 2.06 2.80
N ARG A 87 7.20 2.82 3.40
CA ARG A 87 8.04 3.77 2.65
C ARG A 87 8.85 3.08 1.55
N ARG A 88 9.36 1.88 1.81
CA ARG A 88 10.07 1.07 0.80
C ARG A 88 9.13 0.57 -0.29
N SER A 89 7.92 0.16 0.08
CA SER A 89 6.90 -0.29 -0.85
C SER A 89 6.43 0.80 -1.82
N LEU A 90 6.50 2.08 -1.43
CA LEU A 90 6.19 3.20 -2.33
C LEU A 90 7.12 3.25 -3.55
N LEU A 91 8.38 2.81 -3.43
CA LEU A 91 9.31 2.76 -4.56
C LEU A 91 8.86 1.73 -5.60
N LEU A 92 8.41 0.55 -5.16
CA LEU A 92 7.88 -0.46 -6.06
C LEU A 92 6.59 0.02 -6.73
N ALA A 93 5.68 0.62 -5.96
CA ALA A 93 4.44 1.18 -6.49
C ALA A 93 4.72 2.26 -7.55
N LEU A 94 5.69 3.15 -7.27
CA LEU A 94 6.14 4.17 -8.22
C LEU A 94 6.64 3.54 -9.53
N LEU A 95 7.52 2.53 -9.45
CA LEU A 95 8.06 1.86 -10.64
C LEU A 95 6.96 1.24 -11.50
N LEU A 96 5.92 0.66 -10.87
CA LEU A 96 4.78 0.10 -11.57
C LEU A 96 3.89 1.19 -12.21
N CYS A 97 3.69 2.31 -11.52
CA CYS A 97 2.87 3.41 -12.04
C CYS A 97 3.54 4.16 -13.20
N ILE A 98 4.87 4.32 -13.21
CA ILE A 98 5.60 4.92 -14.34
C ILE A 98 5.43 4.08 -15.61
N GLY A 99 5.39 2.75 -15.47
CA GLY A 99 5.18 1.82 -16.59
C GLY A 99 3.72 1.63 -17.01
N SER A 100 2.77 2.41 -16.47
CA SER A 100 1.35 2.22 -16.76
C SER A 100 0.97 2.71 -18.17
N VAL A 101 -0.03 2.05 -18.75
CA VAL A 101 -0.55 2.41 -20.09
C VAL A 101 -1.13 3.83 -20.10
N ASP A 102 -1.78 4.24 -19.01
CA ASP A 102 -2.39 5.58 -18.90
C ASP A 102 -1.34 6.69 -19.00
N VAL A 103 -0.17 6.50 -18.39
CA VAL A 103 0.98 7.41 -18.55
C VAL A 103 1.52 7.35 -19.97
N ALA A 104 1.65 6.16 -20.57
CA ALA A 104 2.12 6.02 -21.95
C ALA A 104 1.19 6.67 -22.98
N LEU A 105 -0.11 6.73 -22.69
CA LEU A 105 -1.13 7.40 -23.51
C LEU A 105 -1.25 8.91 -23.21
N GLY A 106 -0.54 9.41 -22.19
CA GLY A 106 -0.52 10.82 -21.83
C GLY A 106 -1.78 11.30 -21.09
N ASP A 107 -2.38 10.46 -20.23
CA ASP A 107 -3.50 10.88 -19.38
C ASP A 107 -3.04 11.97 -18.39
N PRO A 108 -3.54 13.21 -18.50
CA PRO A 108 -3.00 14.33 -17.72
C PRO A 108 -3.20 14.16 -16.21
N LEU A 109 -4.28 13.50 -15.79
CA LEU A 109 -4.58 13.27 -14.37
C LEU A 109 -3.60 12.26 -13.76
N THR A 110 -3.31 11.19 -14.48
CA THR A 110 -2.37 10.15 -14.02
C THR A 110 -0.93 10.66 -14.05
N GLU A 111 -0.54 11.42 -15.06
CA GLU A 111 0.76 12.10 -15.09
C GLU A 111 0.92 13.05 -13.90
N GLN A 112 -0.08 13.88 -13.61
CA GLN A 112 -0.01 14.81 -12.49
C GLN A 112 0.08 14.08 -11.15
N ARG A 113 -0.72 13.02 -10.95
CA ARG A 113 -0.64 12.19 -9.73
C ARG A 113 0.75 11.57 -9.57
N LEU A 114 1.34 11.08 -10.66
CA LEU A 114 2.68 10.50 -10.66
C LEU A 114 3.75 11.55 -10.30
N LEU A 115 3.65 12.75 -10.86
CA LEU A 115 4.54 13.88 -10.52
C LEU A 115 4.42 14.27 -9.05
N ASP A 116 3.19 14.32 -8.52
CA ASP A 116 2.96 14.63 -7.11
C ASP A 116 3.57 13.57 -6.19
N VAL A 117 3.44 12.28 -6.54
CA VAL A 117 4.05 11.18 -5.81
C VAL A 117 5.57 11.31 -5.83
N LEU A 118 6.18 11.59 -6.98
CA LEU A 118 7.62 11.81 -7.10
C LEU A 118 8.10 12.97 -6.21
N GLN A 119 7.35 14.08 -6.18
CA GLN A 119 7.67 15.22 -5.32
C GLN A 119 7.56 14.87 -3.84
N ASP A 120 6.52 14.13 -3.45
CA ASP A 120 6.33 13.68 -2.06
C ASP A 120 7.48 12.77 -1.62
N LEU A 121 7.83 11.77 -2.45
CA LEU A 121 8.93 10.84 -2.15
C LEU A 121 10.29 11.53 -2.10
N HIS A 122 10.51 12.58 -2.91
CA HIS A 122 11.71 13.39 -2.80
C HIS A 122 11.73 14.15 -1.46
N LYS A 123 10.63 14.83 -1.08
CA LYS A 123 10.55 15.60 0.17
C LYS A 123 10.76 14.72 1.39
N ASP A 124 10.25 13.50 1.35
CA ASP A 124 10.36 12.52 2.43
C ASP A 124 11.74 11.84 2.50
N GLY A 125 12.66 12.17 1.58
CA GLY A 125 13.99 11.55 1.51
C GLY A 125 13.95 10.07 1.13
N ILE A 126 12.89 9.63 0.46
CA ILE A 126 12.72 8.21 0.07
C ILE A 126 13.53 7.90 -1.21
N LEU A 127 13.72 8.91 -2.08
CA LEU A 127 14.48 8.79 -3.32
C LEU A 127 16.00 8.96 -3.15
N THR A 128 16.47 9.31 -1.94
CA THR A 128 17.91 9.37 -1.65
C THR A 128 18.48 7.97 -1.41
N MET A 129 19.69 7.72 -1.93
CA MET A 129 20.36 6.40 -1.93
C MET A 129 20.51 5.79 -0.52
N ASP A 130 20.43 6.61 0.54
CA ASP A 130 20.53 6.20 1.95
C ASP A 130 19.45 5.20 2.40
N VAL A 131 18.34 5.07 1.66
CA VAL A 131 17.24 4.13 1.99
C VAL A 131 17.56 2.68 1.64
N LEU A 132 18.54 2.43 0.76
CA LEU A 132 18.96 1.08 0.36
C LEU A 132 19.91 0.40 1.37
N ASP A 133 20.50 1.18 2.27
CA ASP A 133 21.55 0.74 3.21
C ASP A 133 21.06 0.53 4.66
N GLN A 134 19.75 0.65 4.92
CA GLN A 134 19.10 0.38 6.23
C GLN A 134 18.10 -0.77 6.13
#